data_AF-A0AAU3JLD1-F1
#
_entry.id   AF-A0AAU3JLD1-F1
#
_cell.length_a   1.000
_cell.length_b   1.000
_cell.length_c   1.000
_cell.angle_alpha   90.00
_cell.angle_beta   90.00
_cell.angle_gamma   90.00
#
_symmetry.space_group_name_H-M   'P 1'
#
loop_
_entity.id
_entity.type
_entity.pdbx_description
1 polymer ?
#
loop_
_entity_poly.entity_id
_entity_poly.type
_entity_poly.pdbx_seq_one_letter_code
_entity_poly.pdbx_strand_id
1 'polypeptide(L)'
;MSPPPGWYPDPSAPHLQRWWDGTAWTEHRSTPTVPVQTPAGGGGSGRAKVVALATAGVVLVAAIVTGAVYLRNDDDAGGADVQTVPNSVESSAPPTTGGPSPSVSASEPSADDPAAVVDQLNGITLPLPDGWVRPQYVAEDDVVMTTHGTYGCPGDSGVCRHGLVISRTATDTDESSPKALAEQDIPDAADAAYDRDLIGGRPFGGIESHRQVKSGQIAVAGRAGYFVRWRVTTAKGPGGYVESLVFPSSVGTEAPVIVRFVFDAGADGPPLADMDRITKGIRPLDDASTSGGVGSSIGPRT
;
A
#
# COMPACT_ATOMS: atom_id res chain seq x y z
N MET A 1 22.12 34.45 -7.91
CA MET A 1 21.27 35.07 -6.87
C MET A 1 20.37 34.00 -6.29
N SER A 2 20.33 33.87 -4.96
CA SER A 2 19.34 33.01 -4.29
C SER A 2 17.99 33.73 -4.17
N PRO A 3 16.86 33.01 -4.17
CA PRO A 3 15.55 33.62 -3.96
C PRO A 3 15.48 34.30 -2.57
N PRO A 4 14.72 35.40 -2.44
CA PRO A 4 14.50 36.05 -1.15
C PRO A 4 13.75 35.11 -0.19
N PRO A 5 13.80 35.35 1.12
CA PRO A 5 13.05 34.55 2.09
C PRO A 5 11.54 34.57 1.79
N GLY A 6 10.88 33.41 1.84
CA GLY A 6 9.47 33.29 1.45
C GLY A 6 8.94 31.86 1.39
N TRP A 7 7.64 31.73 1.12
CA TRP A 7 6.99 30.44 0.85
C TRP A 7 7.18 30.06 -0.62
N TYR A 8 7.69 28.85 -0.84
CA TYR A 8 7.93 28.29 -2.17
C TYR A 8 7.42 26.85 -2.22
N PRO A 9 7.13 26.29 -3.41
CA PRO A 9 6.77 24.88 -3.54
C PRO A 9 7.85 23.97 -2.92
N ASP A 10 7.42 23.03 -2.08
CA ASP A 10 8.35 22.09 -1.42
C ASP A 10 8.93 21.13 -2.49
N PRO A 11 10.26 21.10 -2.70
CA PRO A 11 10.88 20.20 -3.68
C PRO A 11 10.64 18.71 -3.38
N SER A 12 10.38 18.37 -2.11
CA SER A 12 10.09 17.00 -1.66
C SER A 12 8.60 16.66 -1.63
N ALA A 13 7.73 17.68 -1.70
CA ALA A 13 6.27 17.51 -1.67
C ALA A 13 5.59 18.64 -2.47
N PRO A 14 5.50 18.55 -3.81
CA PRO A 14 5.10 19.67 -4.68
C PRO A 14 3.69 20.24 -4.43
N HIS A 15 2.84 19.51 -3.70
CA HIS A 15 1.51 19.92 -3.29
C HIS A 15 1.50 20.82 -2.04
N LEU A 16 2.65 20.99 -1.38
CA LEU A 16 2.86 21.83 -0.20
C LEU A 16 3.79 23.00 -0.52
N GLN A 17 3.71 24.03 0.31
CA GLN A 17 4.72 25.09 0.37
C GLN A 17 5.63 24.86 1.57
N ARG A 18 6.93 25.10 1.38
CA ARG A 18 7.95 25.10 2.44
C ARG A 18 8.54 26.50 2.55
N TRP A 19 8.92 26.90 3.75
CA TRP A 19 9.52 28.23 3.98
C TRP A 19 11.03 28.20 3.72
N TRP A 20 11.49 29.10 2.86
CA TRP A 20 12.90 29.40 2.59
C TRP A 20 13.34 30.63 3.38
N ASP A 21 14.45 30.55 4.12
CA ASP A 21 14.93 31.65 4.98
C ASP A 21 15.93 32.61 4.30
N GLY A 22 16.22 32.39 3.00
CA GLY A 22 17.24 33.11 2.25
C GLY A 22 18.54 32.32 2.06
N THR A 23 18.77 31.29 2.88
CA THR A 23 19.99 30.44 2.87
C THR A 23 19.70 28.94 2.90
N ALA A 24 18.61 28.49 3.54
CA ALA A 24 18.20 27.10 3.65
C ALA A 24 16.67 26.95 3.74
N TRP A 25 16.18 25.74 3.47
CA TRP A 25 14.78 25.36 3.68
C TRP A 25 14.55 25.04 5.15
N THR A 26 13.49 25.61 5.74
CA THR A 26 13.11 25.36 7.14
C THR A 26 12.03 24.28 7.24
N GLU A 27 11.83 23.67 8.40
CA GLU A 27 10.79 22.63 8.59
C GLU A 27 9.35 23.15 8.55
N HIS A 28 9.13 24.46 8.44
CA HIS A 28 7.78 25.01 8.31
C HIS A 28 7.19 24.66 6.94
N ARG A 29 6.08 23.89 6.97
CA ARG A 29 5.29 23.51 5.79
C ARG A 29 3.87 24.08 5.91
N SER A 30 3.29 24.48 4.78
CA SER A 30 1.95 25.06 4.70
C SER A 30 1.23 24.54 3.45
N THR A 31 -0.05 24.21 3.57
CA THR A 31 -0.91 23.99 2.40
C THR A 31 -1.29 25.34 1.80
N PRO A 32 -1.19 25.57 0.48
CA PRO A 32 -1.60 26.82 -0.11
C PRO A 32 -3.09 27.08 0.17
N THR A 33 -3.38 28.07 1.01
CA THR A 33 -4.75 28.52 1.26
C THR A 33 -5.27 29.14 -0.04
N VAL A 34 -6.12 28.40 -0.74
CA VAL A 34 -6.89 28.98 -1.84
C VAL A 34 -7.89 29.96 -1.20
N PRO A 35 -7.81 31.27 -1.45
CA PRO A 35 -8.81 32.19 -0.94
C PRO A 35 -10.13 31.84 -1.60
N VAL A 36 -11.11 31.40 -0.80
CA VAL A 36 -12.50 31.33 -1.22
C VAL A 36 -12.92 32.75 -1.57
N GLN A 37 -13.06 33.03 -2.87
CA GLN A 37 -13.64 34.27 -3.35
C GLN A 37 -15.14 34.25 -3.02
N THR A 38 -15.50 34.75 -1.84
CA THR A 38 -16.87 35.21 -1.58
C THR A 38 -17.19 36.35 -2.54
N PRO A 39 -18.28 36.28 -3.33
CA PRO A 39 -18.70 37.39 -4.16
C PRO A 39 -19.07 38.58 -3.28
N ALA A 40 -18.40 39.71 -3.51
CA ALA A 40 -18.73 40.99 -2.91
C ALA A 40 -20.07 41.48 -3.47
N GLY A 41 -21.12 41.41 -2.66
CA GLY A 41 -22.34 42.22 -2.81
C GLY A 41 -22.32 43.33 -1.78
N GLY A 42 -21.94 44.54 -2.20
CA GLY A 42 -21.91 45.70 -1.32
C GLY A 42 -23.29 46.25 -0.98
N GLY A 43 -23.45 46.73 0.26
CA GLY A 43 -24.38 47.83 0.57
C GLY A 43 -25.22 47.68 1.83
N GLY A 44 -24.83 48.36 2.90
CA GLY A 44 -25.78 49.16 3.70
C GLY A 44 -26.35 48.55 4.99
N SER A 45 -26.05 49.24 6.08
CA SER A 45 -26.45 49.05 7.48
C SER A 45 -27.96 48.93 7.78
N GLY A 46 -28.32 48.19 8.83
CA GLY A 46 -29.53 48.50 9.62
C GLY A 46 -30.12 47.33 10.41
N ARG A 47 -30.12 47.47 11.74
CA ARG A 47 -30.73 46.59 12.76
C ARG A 47 -32.19 46.20 12.44
N ALA A 48 -32.59 44.94 12.70
CA ALA A 48 -33.79 44.58 13.48
C ALA A 48 -34.01 43.05 13.56
N LYS A 49 -34.40 42.58 14.75
CA LYS A 49 -34.99 41.25 15.02
C LYS A 49 -36.27 41.08 14.21
N VAL A 50 -36.52 39.92 13.60
CA VAL A 50 -37.88 39.34 13.49
C VAL A 50 -37.80 37.81 13.50
N VAL A 51 -38.76 37.25 14.23
CA VAL A 51 -39.06 35.86 14.53
C VAL A 51 -40.03 35.29 13.48
N ALA A 52 -39.96 33.97 13.29
CA ALA A 52 -41.08 33.05 12.99
C ALA A 52 -41.57 32.77 11.55
N LEU A 53 -41.85 31.45 11.39
CA LEU A 53 -42.93 30.78 10.62
C LEU A 53 -42.85 30.91 9.09
N ALA A 54 -43.35 30.02 8.24
CA ALA A 54 -43.79 28.62 8.22
C ALA A 54 -44.28 28.40 6.76
N THR A 55 -44.64 27.16 6.40
CA THR A 55 -45.47 26.74 5.24
C THR A 55 -44.82 26.87 3.84
N ALA A 56 -44.57 25.81 3.06
CA ALA A 56 -45.39 24.70 2.52
C ALA A 56 -45.98 25.00 1.12
N GLY A 57 -45.77 24.05 0.19
CA GLY A 57 -46.55 23.88 -1.06
C GLY A 57 -45.89 24.43 -2.34
N VAL A 58 -46.08 23.91 -3.56
CA VAL A 58 -46.86 22.79 -4.14
C VAL A 58 -46.29 22.58 -5.57
N VAL A 59 -45.99 21.32 -5.91
CA VAL A 59 -46.29 20.53 -7.14
C VAL A 59 -46.54 21.21 -8.52
N LEU A 60 -45.85 20.72 -9.57
CA LEU A 60 -46.35 20.12 -10.87
C LEU A 60 -45.24 20.27 -11.96
N VAL A 61 -44.62 19.22 -12.53
CA VAL A 61 -45.07 18.18 -13.51
C VAL A 61 -44.88 18.59 -14.98
N ALA A 62 -44.41 17.59 -15.76
CA ALA A 62 -44.49 17.40 -17.23
C ALA A 62 -43.40 18.08 -18.09
N ALA A 63 -42.90 17.52 -19.20
CA ALA A 63 -42.99 16.22 -19.88
C ALA A 63 -42.06 16.31 -21.13
N ILE A 64 -41.31 15.26 -21.51
CA ILE A 64 -41.50 14.42 -22.72
C ILE A 64 -40.83 14.89 -24.05
N VAL A 65 -39.86 14.06 -24.53
CA VAL A 65 -39.69 13.48 -25.90
C VAL A 65 -39.17 14.45 -26.99
N THR A 66 -38.26 14.17 -27.95
CA THR A 66 -37.92 13.04 -28.86
C THR A 66 -36.57 13.39 -29.52
N GLY A 67 -35.67 12.47 -29.90
CA GLY A 67 -35.65 11.75 -31.19
C GLY A 67 -34.22 11.81 -31.76
N ALA A 68 -33.51 10.69 -31.99
CA ALA A 68 -33.64 9.68 -33.05
C ALA A 68 -32.92 10.06 -34.37
N VAL A 69 -31.80 9.34 -34.60
CA VAL A 69 -31.28 8.71 -35.85
C VAL A 69 -31.14 9.54 -37.13
N TYR A 70 -29.92 9.53 -37.69
CA TYR A 70 -29.47 9.40 -39.11
C TYR A 70 -28.08 10.10 -39.19
N LEU A 71 -26.97 9.61 -39.75
CA LEU A 71 -26.71 8.71 -40.87
C LEU A 71 -25.32 8.06 -40.75
N ARG A 72 -25.26 6.89 -41.37
CA ARG A 72 -24.11 6.15 -41.87
C ARG A 72 -23.75 6.71 -43.25
N ASN A 73 -22.46 6.90 -43.53
CA ASN A 73 -21.94 6.77 -44.89
C ASN A 73 -20.43 6.49 -44.83
N ASP A 74 -20.06 5.39 -45.49
CA ASP A 74 -18.74 4.86 -45.69
C ASP A 74 -17.97 5.61 -46.81
N ASP A 75 -16.68 5.26 -46.92
CA ASP A 75 -15.72 5.44 -48.03
C ASP A 75 -15.05 6.84 -48.15
N ASP A 76 -13.74 7.03 -48.36
CA ASP A 76 -12.71 6.16 -48.93
C ASP A 76 -11.28 6.74 -48.75
N ALA A 77 -10.28 5.87 -48.99
CA ALA A 77 -8.93 6.12 -49.53
C ALA A 77 -7.79 6.73 -48.66
N GLY A 78 -6.73 5.93 -48.50
CA GLY A 78 -5.38 6.39 -48.12
C GLY A 78 -4.39 5.25 -47.86
N GLY A 79 -4.07 4.47 -48.90
CA GLY A 79 -3.13 3.34 -48.81
C GLY A 79 -1.67 3.76 -48.58
N ALA A 80 -0.93 2.90 -47.88
CA ALA A 80 0.52 2.87 -47.89
C ALA A 80 1.01 1.41 -47.90
N ASP A 81 1.85 1.14 -48.90
CA ASP A 81 2.43 -0.14 -49.30
C ASP A 81 3.10 -0.93 -48.17
N VAL A 82 2.85 -2.25 -48.22
CA VAL A 82 3.67 -3.28 -47.56
C VAL A 82 4.70 -3.75 -48.58
N GLN A 83 5.97 -3.49 -48.34
CA GLN A 83 7.06 -4.11 -49.11
C GLN A 83 8.01 -4.87 -48.19
N THR A 84 7.90 -6.19 -48.29
CA THR A 84 8.80 -7.18 -47.70
C THR A 84 10.09 -7.22 -48.49
N VAL A 85 11.24 -7.10 -47.83
CA VAL A 85 12.54 -7.51 -48.37
C VAL A 85 13.33 -8.19 -47.25
N PRO A 86 13.86 -9.41 -47.42
CA PRO A 86 14.69 -10.06 -46.43
C PRO A 86 16.14 -9.61 -46.62
N ASN A 87 16.81 -9.23 -45.54
CA ASN A 87 18.26 -9.11 -45.56
C ASN A 87 18.85 -9.70 -44.28
N SER A 88 19.37 -10.92 -44.45
CA SER A 88 20.32 -11.56 -43.56
C SER A 88 21.63 -10.77 -43.58
N VAL A 89 22.10 -10.33 -42.42
CA VAL A 89 23.51 -9.97 -42.22
C VAL A 89 24.04 -10.69 -41.01
N GLU A 90 24.84 -11.69 -41.32
CA GLU A 90 25.81 -12.36 -40.49
C GLU A 90 26.75 -11.33 -39.86
N SER A 91 26.88 -11.34 -38.53
CA SER A 91 27.83 -10.51 -37.80
C SER A 91 28.72 -11.43 -36.96
N SER A 92 29.90 -11.71 -37.49
CA SER A 92 31.00 -12.37 -36.78
C SER A 92 31.93 -11.29 -36.20
N ALA A 93 32.16 -11.32 -34.89
CA ALA A 93 33.27 -10.64 -34.23
C ALA A 93 33.73 -11.44 -32.97
N PRO A 94 35.04 -11.40 -32.64
CA PRO A 94 35.76 -12.45 -31.90
C PRO A 94 35.64 -12.38 -30.36
N PRO A 95 36.05 -13.44 -29.61
CA PRO A 95 35.96 -13.45 -28.16
C PRO A 95 37.05 -12.60 -27.51
N THR A 96 36.65 -11.66 -26.66
CA THR A 96 37.58 -10.89 -25.80
C THR A 96 37.61 -11.50 -24.41
N THR A 97 38.81 -11.88 -24.00
CA THR A 97 39.18 -12.44 -22.70
C THR A 97 39.09 -11.40 -21.58
N GLY A 98 38.49 -11.77 -20.44
CA GLY A 98 38.94 -11.44 -19.08
C GLY A 98 38.82 -10.00 -18.55
N GLY A 99 37.81 -9.76 -17.72
CA GLY A 99 37.79 -8.67 -16.73
C GLY A 99 36.88 -9.06 -15.55
N PRO A 100 37.28 -8.84 -14.27
CA PRO A 100 36.59 -9.42 -13.13
C PRO A 100 35.23 -8.74 -12.92
N SER A 101 34.15 -9.51 -13.08
CA SER A 101 32.84 -9.12 -12.59
C SER A 101 32.86 -9.24 -11.06
N PRO A 102 32.45 -8.22 -10.28
CA PRO A 102 32.26 -8.39 -8.85
C PRO A 102 31.15 -9.42 -8.66
N SER A 103 31.53 -10.64 -8.32
CA SER A 103 30.60 -11.66 -7.85
C SER A 103 30.06 -11.17 -6.52
N VAL A 104 28.92 -10.47 -6.55
CA VAL A 104 28.04 -10.43 -5.39
C VAL A 104 27.61 -11.87 -5.20
N SER A 105 28.35 -12.60 -4.36
CA SER A 105 27.88 -13.88 -3.84
C SER A 105 26.72 -13.56 -2.90
N ALA A 106 25.55 -13.32 -3.50
CA ALA A 106 24.32 -13.65 -2.84
C ALA A 106 24.32 -15.17 -2.78
N SER A 107 24.67 -15.73 -1.62
CA SER A 107 24.51 -17.15 -1.36
C SER A 107 23.06 -17.49 -1.70
N GLU A 108 22.85 -18.24 -2.78
CA GLU A 108 21.53 -18.76 -3.09
C GLU A 108 21.09 -19.60 -1.89
N PRO A 109 19.88 -19.37 -1.35
CA PRO A 109 19.38 -20.19 -0.26
C PRO A 109 19.38 -21.65 -0.71
N SER A 110 19.81 -22.55 0.18
CA SER A 110 19.88 -23.98 -0.13
C SER A 110 18.49 -24.45 -0.56
N ALA A 111 18.39 -25.39 -1.50
CA ALA A 111 17.11 -25.91 -1.98
C ALA A 111 16.22 -26.52 -0.85
N ASP A 112 16.83 -26.78 0.31
CA ASP A 112 16.18 -27.32 1.51
C ASP A 112 15.77 -26.23 2.54
N ASP A 113 16.18 -24.97 2.37
CA ASP A 113 15.72 -23.89 3.26
C ASP A 113 14.26 -23.55 2.93
N PRO A 114 13.36 -23.51 3.94
CA PRO A 114 11.97 -23.15 3.69
C PRO A 114 11.92 -21.76 3.05
N ALA A 115 11.18 -21.64 1.95
CA ALA A 115 11.06 -20.39 1.23
C ALA A 115 10.64 -19.27 2.18
N ALA A 116 11.38 -18.16 2.17
CA ALA A 116 11.12 -16.99 3.00
C ALA A 116 11.21 -15.70 2.19
N VAL A 117 10.50 -14.68 2.68
CA VAL A 117 10.62 -13.30 2.23
C VAL A 117 11.42 -12.53 3.27
N VAL A 118 12.39 -11.77 2.79
CA VAL A 118 13.21 -10.89 3.62
C VAL A 118 12.64 -9.48 3.53
N ASP A 119 12.26 -8.93 4.67
CA ASP A 119 11.91 -7.53 4.83
C ASP A 119 13.09 -6.82 5.52
N GLN A 120 13.99 -6.28 4.71
CA GLN A 120 15.19 -5.60 5.20
C GLN A 120 14.87 -4.30 5.93
N LEU A 121 13.76 -3.63 5.57
CA LEU A 121 13.39 -2.35 6.16
C LEU A 121 12.95 -2.54 7.61
N ASN A 122 12.13 -3.55 7.87
CA ASN A 122 11.65 -3.85 9.23
C ASN A 122 12.56 -4.83 9.98
N GLY A 123 13.60 -5.36 9.33
CA GLY A 123 14.59 -6.25 9.94
C GLY A 123 14.06 -7.64 10.29
N ILE A 124 13.12 -8.16 9.49
CA ILE A 124 12.46 -9.45 9.73
C ILE A 124 12.50 -10.35 8.49
N THR A 125 12.32 -11.65 8.72
CA THR A 125 11.99 -12.63 7.68
C THR A 125 10.60 -13.20 7.95
N LEU A 126 9.84 -13.41 6.88
CA LEU A 126 8.53 -14.06 6.93
C LEU A 126 8.59 -15.37 6.14
N PRO A 127 8.03 -16.48 6.65
CA PRO A 127 7.94 -17.71 5.88
C PRO A 127 7.01 -17.48 4.67
N LEU A 128 7.27 -18.15 3.56
CA LEU A 128 6.43 -18.13 2.38
C LEU A 128 5.71 -19.48 2.27
N PRO A 129 4.45 -19.61 2.75
CA PRO A 129 3.72 -20.86 2.69
C PRO A 129 3.35 -21.24 1.25
N ASP A 130 3.00 -22.50 1.03
CA ASP A 130 2.47 -22.95 -0.25
C ASP A 130 1.25 -22.11 -0.68
N GLY A 131 1.18 -21.76 -1.97
CA GLY A 131 0.13 -20.89 -2.51
C GLY A 131 0.39 -19.39 -2.35
N TRP A 132 1.46 -19.01 -1.62
CA TRP A 132 1.94 -17.64 -1.51
C TRP A 132 3.16 -17.41 -2.40
N VAL A 133 3.27 -16.20 -2.93
CA VAL A 133 4.39 -15.74 -3.74
C VAL A 133 4.95 -14.43 -3.23
N ARG A 134 6.21 -14.19 -3.59
CA ARG A 134 6.78 -12.85 -3.51
C ARG A 134 5.96 -11.91 -4.39
N PRO A 135 5.72 -10.67 -3.93
CA PRO A 135 4.89 -9.73 -4.64
C PRO A 135 5.51 -9.42 -6.00
N GLN A 136 4.67 -9.50 -7.03
CA GLN A 136 4.99 -9.06 -8.37
C GLN A 136 3.83 -8.21 -8.86
N TYR A 137 4.14 -7.03 -9.39
CA TYR A 137 3.13 -6.10 -9.93
C TYR A 137 2.04 -5.76 -8.90
N VAL A 138 2.46 -5.32 -7.71
CA VAL A 138 1.58 -4.80 -6.64
C VAL A 138 1.67 -3.27 -6.63
N ALA A 139 0.54 -2.60 -6.44
CA ALA A 139 0.47 -1.14 -6.43
C ALA A 139 0.59 -0.59 -5.00
N GLU A 140 0.23 -1.40 -4.03
CA GLU A 140 0.33 -1.12 -2.61
C GLU A 140 1.79 -1.20 -2.15
N ASP A 141 2.22 -0.19 -1.41
CA ASP A 141 3.53 -0.17 -0.78
C ASP A 141 3.63 -1.24 0.32
N ASP A 142 4.87 -1.61 0.67
CA ASP A 142 5.18 -2.47 1.82
C ASP A 142 4.59 -3.89 1.80
N VAL A 143 4.03 -4.31 0.67
CA VAL A 143 3.59 -5.69 0.47
C VAL A 143 4.79 -6.61 0.48
N VAL A 144 4.74 -7.66 1.31
CA VAL A 144 5.81 -8.67 1.42
C VAL A 144 5.43 -10.00 0.80
N MET A 145 4.14 -10.33 0.67
CA MET A 145 3.70 -11.51 -0.07
C MET A 145 2.23 -11.41 -0.49
N THR A 146 1.88 -12.13 -1.54
CA THR A 146 0.51 -12.26 -2.05
C THR A 146 0.16 -13.72 -2.31
N THR A 147 -1.12 -14.03 -2.42
CA THR A 147 -1.55 -15.27 -3.09
C THR A 147 -1.21 -15.21 -4.58
N HIS A 148 -1.12 -16.36 -5.24
CA HIS A 148 -1.00 -16.43 -6.69
C HIS A 148 -2.23 -15.84 -7.41
N GLY A 149 -1.97 -15.21 -8.57
CA GLY A 149 -3.02 -14.74 -9.47
C GLY A 149 -3.75 -13.49 -8.98
N THR A 150 -4.69 -13.06 -9.80
CA THR A 150 -5.58 -11.92 -9.53
C THR A 150 -6.99 -12.25 -10.04
N TYR A 151 -7.98 -11.48 -9.58
CA TYR A 151 -9.34 -11.57 -10.06
C TYR A 151 -9.97 -10.17 -10.18
N GLY A 152 -11.11 -10.05 -10.85
CA GLY A 152 -11.82 -8.78 -10.95
C GLY A 152 -12.48 -8.43 -9.62
N CYS A 153 -12.24 -7.23 -9.11
CA CYS A 153 -12.88 -6.77 -7.88
C CYS A 153 -14.42 -6.79 -8.03
N PRO A 154 -15.17 -7.25 -7.01
CA PRO A 154 -16.61 -7.44 -7.14
C PRO A 154 -17.44 -6.14 -7.13
N GLY A 155 -16.84 -5.03 -6.69
CA GLY A 155 -17.47 -3.72 -6.54
C GLY A 155 -17.17 -2.73 -7.66
N ASP A 156 -16.11 -2.94 -8.45
CA ASP A 156 -15.68 -2.05 -9.52
C ASP A 156 -14.85 -2.77 -10.60
N SER A 157 -14.20 -2.03 -11.50
CA SER A 157 -13.36 -2.57 -12.58
C SER A 157 -11.89 -2.79 -12.18
N GLY A 158 -11.58 -2.73 -10.89
CA GLY A 158 -10.25 -2.96 -10.34
C GLY A 158 -9.82 -4.42 -10.37
N VAL A 159 -8.56 -4.64 -9.99
CA VAL A 159 -7.96 -5.98 -9.90
C VAL A 159 -7.65 -6.28 -8.44
N CYS A 160 -8.21 -7.39 -7.94
CA CYS A 160 -8.11 -7.83 -6.57
C CYS A 160 -7.26 -9.11 -6.45
N ARG A 161 -6.82 -9.40 -5.22
CA ARG A 161 -6.10 -10.62 -4.85
C ARG A 161 -6.74 -11.23 -3.62
N HIS A 162 -6.68 -12.55 -3.49
CA HIS A 162 -7.32 -13.26 -2.39
C HIS A 162 -6.58 -13.14 -1.06
N GLY A 163 -5.25 -12.96 -1.09
CA GLY A 163 -4.46 -12.78 0.11
C GLY A 163 -3.33 -11.78 -0.10
N LEU A 164 -3.14 -10.93 0.90
CA LEU A 164 -2.10 -9.92 0.97
C LEU A 164 -1.49 -9.89 2.38
N VAL A 165 -0.16 -9.76 2.46
CA VAL A 165 0.54 -9.46 3.71
C VAL A 165 1.43 -8.24 3.48
N ILE A 166 1.30 -7.25 4.37
CA ILE A 166 2.01 -5.98 4.34
C ILE A 166 2.81 -5.86 5.64
N SER A 167 4.04 -5.34 5.57
CA SER A 167 4.90 -5.15 6.74
C SER A 167 5.51 -3.75 6.72
N ARG A 168 5.22 -2.96 7.75
CA ARG A 168 5.63 -1.55 7.82
C ARG A 168 6.08 -1.15 9.23
N THR A 169 6.88 -0.10 9.30
CA THR A 169 7.26 0.51 10.58
C THR A 169 6.20 1.54 10.99
N ALA A 170 5.85 1.61 12.28
CA ALA A 170 5.03 2.70 12.81
C ALA A 170 5.87 3.99 12.90
N THR A 171 5.52 5.03 12.13
CA THR A 171 6.32 6.27 12.02
C THR A 171 5.60 7.54 12.48
N ASP A 172 4.27 7.54 12.52
CA ASP A 172 3.45 8.76 12.75
C ASP A 172 2.81 8.80 14.15
N THR A 173 3.50 8.27 15.15
CA THR A 173 2.98 8.21 16.53
C THR A 173 4.11 8.04 17.54
N ASP A 174 3.93 8.62 18.73
CA ASP A 174 4.77 8.37 19.91
C ASP A 174 4.31 7.14 20.70
N GLU A 175 3.17 6.54 20.32
CA GLU A 175 2.69 5.30 20.92
C GLU A 175 3.61 4.13 20.57
N SER A 176 3.98 3.35 21.58
CA SER A 176 4.90 2.21 21.45
C SER A 176 4.33 0.90 22.00
N SER A 177 3.16 0.95 22.65
CA SER A 177 2.46 -0.23 23.12
C SER A 177 1.91 -1.05 21.94
N PRO A 178 2.35 -2.32 21.77
CA PRO A 178 1.85 -3.16 20.67
C PRO A 178 0.33 -3.31 20.68
N LYS A 179 -0.28 -3.36 21.86
CA LYS A 179 -1.74 -3.46 21.99
C LYS A 179 -2.44 -2.21 21.47
N ALA A 180 -2.01 -1.04 21.92
CA ALA A 180 -2.64 0.22 21.53
C ALA A 180 -2.50 0.45 20.02
N LEU A 181 -1.31 0.19 19.46
CA LEU A 181 -1.07 0.30 18.02
C LEU A 181 -1.91 -0.67 17.22
N ALA A 182 -2.02 -1.94 17.62
CA ALA A 182 -2.85 -2.92 16.89
C ALA A 182 -4.33 -2.54 16.90
N GLU A 183 -4.84 -2.03 18.03
CA GLU A 183 -6.23 -1.58 18.18
C GLU A 183 -6.50 -0.29 17.39
N GLN A 184 -5.51 0.59 17.23
CA GLN A 184 -5.60 1.80 16.41
C GLN A 184 -5.45 1.52 14.91
N ASP A 185 -4.64 0.53 14.54
CA ASP A 185 -4.31 0.21 13.13
C ASP A 185 -5.41 -0.58 12.41
N ILE A 186 -6.11 -1.47 13.12
CA ILE A 186 -7.06 -2.40 12.51
C ILE A 186 -8.22 -1.75 11.72
N PRO A 187 -8.78 -0.58 12.11
CA PRO A 187 -9.79 0.09 11.28
C PRO A 187 -9.21 0.56 9.96
N ASP A 188 -8.03 1.19 9.97
CA ASP A 188 -7.36 1.66 8.76
C ASP A 188 -6.94 0.50 7.85
N ALA A 189 -6.50 -0.62 8.45
CA ALA A 189 -6.19 -1.84 7.71
C ALA A 189 -7.43 -2.41 7.01
N ALA A 190 -8.58 -2.38 7.68
CA ALA A 190 -9.84 -2.85 7.10
C ALA A 190 -10.34 -1.91 6.00
N ASP A 191 -10.31 -0.60 6.22
CA ASP A 191 -10.76 0.40 5.26
C ASP A 191 -9.92 0.36 3.97
N ALA A 192 -8.59 0.27 4.09
CA ALA A 192 -7.70 0.14 2.94
C ALA A 192 -7.90 -1.18 2.17
N ALA A 193 -8.28 -2.26 2.87
CA ALA A 193 -8.51 -3.56 2.25
C ALA A 193 -9.87 -3.68 1.55
N TYR A 194 -10.94 -3.15 2.17
CA TYR A 194 -12.31 -3.50 1.83
C TYR A 194 -13.27 -2.31 1.68
N ASP A 195 -12.92 -1.11 2.14
CA ASP A 195 -13.76 0.09 1.93
C ASP A 195 -13.35 0.85 0.68
N ARG A 196 -12.11 1.37 0.65
CA ARG A 196 -11.60 2.24 -0.42
C ARG A 196 -10.14 2.00 -0.73
N ASP A 197 -9.83 2.02 -2.01
CA ASP A 197 -8.45 2.00 -2.51
C ASP A 197 -7.80 3.39 -2.51
N LEU A 198 -6.53 3.46 -2.91
CA LEU A 198 -5.72 4.67 -2.95
C LEU A 198 -6.25 5.76 -3.91
N ILE A 199 -7.11 5.40 -4.86
CA ILE A 199 -7.74 6.35 -5.81
C ILE A 199 -9.19 6.66 -5.45
N GLY A 200 -9.67 6.18 -4.31
CA GLY A 200 -11.04 6.39 -3.81
C GLY A 200 -12.09 5.47 -4.44
N GLY A 201 -11.66 4.44 -5.17
CA GLY A 201 -12.49 3.34 -5.66
C GLY A 201 -13.10 2.52 -4.51
N ARG A 202 -14.03 1.63 -4.82
CA ARG A 202 -14.73 0.79 -3.83
C ARG A 202 -14.73 -0.66 -4.30
N PRO A 203 -13.58 -1.35 -4.20
CA PRO A 203 -13.39 -2.67 -4.82
C PRO A 203 -14.37 -3.72 -4.32
N PHE A 204 -14.94 -3.53 -3.12
CA PHE A 204 -15.94 -4.43 -2.52
C PHE A 204 -17.28 -3.76 -2.22
N GLY A 205 -17.52 -2.57 -2.79
CA GLY A 205 -18.74 -1.79 -2.56
C GLY A 205 -18.79 -1.08 -1.19
N GLY A 206 -17.75 -1.22 -0.37
CA GLY A 206 -17.65 -0.65 0.98
C GLY A 206 -17.87 -1.68 2.08
N ILE A 207 -17.43 -1.32 3.29
CA ILE A 207 -17.64 -2.14 4.50
C ILE A 207 -19.04 -1.88 5.07
N GLU A 208 -19.81 -2.94 5.30
CA GLU A 208 -21.13 -2.86 5.94
C GLU A 208 -21.04 -3.09 7.46
N SER A 209 -20.18 -4.02 7.88
CA SER A 209 -19.93 -4.30 9.29
C SER A 209 -18.62 -5.05 9.48
N HIS A 210 -18.13 -5.05 10.72
CA HIS A 210 -17.02 -5.89 11.14
C HIS A 210 -17.33 -6.56 12.48
N ARG A 211 -16.61 -7.64 12.78
CA ARG A 211 -16.62 -8.29 14.09
C ARG A 211 -15.20 -8.70 14.45
N GLN A 212 -14.74 -8.32 15.65
CA GLN A 212 -13.51 -8.87 16.20
C GLN A 212 -13.70 -10.36 16.51
N VAL A 213 -12.91 -11.20 15.85
CA VAL A 213 -12.99 -12.67 15.99
C VAL A 213 -11.86 -13.25 16.83
N LYS A 214 -10.74 -12.52 16.97
CA LYS A 214 -9.58 -12.95 17.76
C LYS A 214 -8.75 -11.71 18.14
N SER A 215 -8.13 -11.73 19.32
CA SER A 215 -7.10 -10.77 19.70
C SER A 215 -6.29 -11.35 20.86
N GLY A 216 -5.07 -10.86 21.06
CA GLY A 216 -4.30 -11.25 22.24
C GLY A 216 -2.82 -10.95 22.15
N GLN A 217 -2.16 -11.15 23.30
CA GLN A 217 -0.70 -11.12 23.38
C GLN A 217 -0.10 -12.32 22.65
N ILE A 218 1.05 -12.11 22.02
CA ILE A 218 1.76 -13.14 21.27
C ILE A 218 3.26 -12.87 21.32
N ALA A 219 4.08 -13.92 21.19
CA ALA A 219 5.53 -13.78 21.00
C ALA A 219 5.86 -13.91 19.52
N VAL A 220 6.52 -12.89 18.95
CA VAL A 220 6.89 -12.81 17.53
C VAL A 220 8.30 -12.27 17.44
N ALA A 221 9.15 -12.91 16.63
CA ALA A 221 10.57 -12.55 16.51
C ALA A 221 11.30 -12.41 17.86
N GLY A 222 10.94 -13.24 18.86
CA GLY A 222 11.52 -13.19 20.21
C GLY A 222 11.02 -12.04 21.10
N ARG A 223 10.08 -11.22 20.62
CA ARG A 223 9.53 -10.05 21.33
C ARG A 223 8.05 -10.25 21.66
N ALA A 224 7.58 -9.57 22.71
CA ALA A 224 6.16 -9.54 23.05
C ALA A 224 5.43 -8.58 22.09
N GLY A 225 4.41 -9.08 21.43
CA GLY A 225 3.53 -8.35 20.53
C GLY A 225 2.06 -8.52 20.88
N TYR A 226 1.20 -7.94 20.07
CA TYR A 226 -0.25 -8.05 20.18
C TYR A 226 -0.87 -8.06 18.79
N PHE A 227 -1.98 -8.78 18.64
CA PHE A 227 -2.74 -8.78 17.38
C PHE A 227 -4.23 -8.56 17.63
N VAL A 228 -4.89 -8.01 16.62
CA VAL A 228 -6.35 -7.89 16.53
C VAL A 228 -6.80 -8.42 15.16
N ARG A 229 -7.74 -9.36 15.14
CA ARG A 229 -8.32 -9.94 13.93
C ARG A 229 -9.80 -9.64 13.82
N TRP A 230 -10.18 -9.05 12.70
CA TRP A 230 -11.57 -8.77 12.34
C TRP A 230 -12.04 -9.70 11.23
N ARG A 231 -13.31 -10.09 11.28
CA ARG A 231 -14.08 -10.52 10.12
C ARG A 231 -14.84 -9.32 9.59
N VAL A 232 -14.64 -8.98 8.33
CA VAL A 232 -15.27 -7.86 7.61
C VAL A 232 -16.38 -8.40 6.72
N THR A 233 -17.52 -7.72 6.70
CA THR A 233 -18.63 -7.94 5.78
C THR A 233 -18.73 -6.73 4.84
N THR A 234 -18.79 -6.98 3.55
CA THR A 234 -18.79 -5.95 2.49
C THR A 234 -20.08 -6.01 1.69
N ALA A 235 -20.42 -4.90 1.02
CA ALA A 235 -21.62 -4.82 0.20
C ALA A 235 -21.58 -5.74 -1.03
N LYS A 236 -20.37 -6.07 -1.51
CA LYS A 236 -20.10 -6.99 -2.63
C LYS A 236 -19.00 -7.97 -2.26
N GLY A 237 -19.09 -9.17 -2.83
CA GLY A 237 -18.13 -10.24 -2.57
C GLY A 237 -18.30 -10.90 -1.19
N PRO A 238 -17.37 -11.78 -0.80
CA PRO A 238 -17.49 -12.58 0.42
C PRO A 238 -17.06 -11.84 1.71
N GLY A 239 -16.58 -10.60 1.59
CA GLY A 239 -15.79 -9.93 2.63
C GLY A 239 -14.48 -10.68 2.91
N GLY A 240 -13.93 -10.47 4.10
CA GLY A 240 -12.63 -11.04 4.43
C GLY A 240 -12.27 -11.01 5.89
N TYR A 241 -11.05 -11.44 6.17
CA TYR A 241 -10.38 -11.36 7.46
C TYR A 241 -9.25 -10.36 7.35
N VAL A 242 -9.19 -9.45 8.32
CA VAL A 242 -8.11 -8.48 8.45
C VAL A 242 -7.48 -8.67 9.81
N GLU A 243 -6.15 -8.72 9.87
CA GLU A 243 -5.41 -8.77 11.13
C GLU A 243 -4.30 -7.72 11.14
N SER A 244 -4.24 -6.95 12.21
CA SER A 244 -3.11 -6.08 12.53
C SER A 244 -2.32 -6.73 13.65
N LEU A 245 -1.10 -7.14 13.36
CA LEU A 245 -0.12 -7.67 14.30
C LEU A 245 0.94 -6.61 14.54
N VAL A 246 1.25 -6.31 15.81
CA VAL A 246 2.28 -5.35 16.17
C VAL A 246 3.26 -5.98 17.14
N PHE A 247 4.55 -5.74 16.92
CA PHE A 247 5.63 -6.12 17.82
C PHE A 247 6.84 -5.18 17.65
N PRO A 248 7.68 -4.97 18.67
CA PRO A 248 8.89 -4.18 18.53
C PRO A 248 9.87 -4.81 17.55
N SER A 249 10.51 -4.02 16.70
CA SER A 249 11.62 -4.49 15.87
C SER A 249 12.79 -4.97 16.75
N SER A 250 13.52 -5.97 16.28
CA SER A 250 14.77 -6.42 16.91
C SER A 250 16.00 -5.61 16.49
N VAL A 251 15.86 -4.72 15.50
CA VAL A 251 16.95 -3.90 14.97
C VAL A 251 16.76 -2.42 15.30
N GLY A 252 17.87 -1.68 15.35
CA GLY A 252 17.84 -0.22 15.47
C GLY A 252 17.22 0.29 16.76
N THR A 253 16.28 1.24 16.64
CA THR A 253 15.60 1.92 17.77
C THR A 253 14.46 1.09 18.39
N GLU A 254 14.31 -0.17 17.99
CA GLU A 254 13.18 -1.04 18.35
C GLU A 254 11.81 -0.45 17.97
N ALA A 255 11.77 0.33 16.88
CA ALA A 255 10.52 0.90 16.37
C ALA A 255 9.47 -0.21 16.15
N PRO A 256 8.19 0.02 16.50
CA PRO A 256 7.15 -0.99 16.32
C PRO A 256 6.96 -1.34 14.85
N VAL A 257 6.97 -2.64 14.56
CA VAL A 257 6.61 -3.20 13.25
C VAL A 257 5.14 -3.58 13.27
N ILE A 258 4.40 -3.18 12.24
CA ILE A 258 3.00 -3.54 11.99
C ILE A 258 2.97 -4.48 10.79
N VAL A 259 2.48 -5.71 11.00
CA VAL A 259 2.19 -6.66 9.93
C VAL A 259 0.68 -6.74 9.76
N ARG A 260 0.19 -6.41 8.56
CA ARG A 260 -1.23 -6.52 8.20
C ARG A 260 -1.47 -7.74 7.33
N PHE A 261 -2.47 -8.54 7.69
CA PHE A 261 -2.95 -9.65 6.88
C PHE A 261 -4.34 -9.31 6.32
N VAL A 262 -4.56 -9.54 5.03
CA VAL A 262 -5.85 -9.29 4.36
C VAL A 262 -6.21 -10.53 3.54
N PHE A 263 -7.13 -11.34 4.03
CA PHE A 263 -7.51 -12.61 3.42
C PHE A 263 -8.98 -12.61 3.06
N ASP A 264 -9.31 -12.81 1.79
CA ASP A 264 -10.69 -13.01 1.36
C ASP A 264 -11.29 -14.23 2.05
N ALA A 265 -12.58 -14.14 2.35
CA ALA A 265 -13.29 -15.23 3.03
C ALA A 265 -14.10 -16.13 2.10
N GLY A 266 -13.94 -15.96 0.78
CA GLY A 266 -14.56 -16.80 -0.24
C GLY A 266 -13.90 -18.19 -0.33
N ALA A 267 -14.44 -19.06 -1.20
CA ALA A 267 -13.90 -20.41 -1.40
C ALA A 267 -12.44 -20.40 -1.92
N ASP A 268 -12.08 -19.37 -2.67
CA ASP A 268 -10.74 -19.16 -3.24
C ASP A 268 -9.82 -18.35 -2.31
N GLY A 269 -10.32 -17.98 -1.13
CA GLY A 269 -9.54 -17.31 -0.09
C GLY A 269 -8.45 -18.21 0.48
N PRO A 270 -7.29 -17.66 0.89
CA PRO A 270 -6.24 -18.45 1.53
C PRO A 270 -6.74 -19.04 2.86
N PRO A 271 -6.18 -20.18 3.31
CA PRO A 271 -6.54 -20.76 4.60
C PRO A 271 -6.32 -19.78 5.73
N LEU A 272 -7.34 -19.54 6.57
CA LEU A 272 -7.22 -18.62 7.70
C LEU A 272 -6.10 -19.01 8.69
N ALA A 273 -5.78 -20.31 8.76
CA ALA A 273 -4.66 -20.82 9.55
C ALA A 273 -3.29 -20.30 9.08
N ASP A 274 -3.17 -19.80 7.85
CA ASP A 274 -1.92 -19.24 7.34
C ASP A 274 -1.56 -17.93 8.05
N MET A 275 -2.52 -17.12 8.53
CA MET A 275 -2.21 -15.94 9.37
C MET A 275 -1.42 -16.35 10.62
N ASP A 276 -1.87 -17.41 11.30
CA ASP A 276 -1.21 -17.94 12.50
C ASP A 276 0.13 -18.61 12.15
N ARG A 277 0.21 -19.32 11.01
CA ARG A 277 1.45 -19.98 10.53
C ARG A 277 2.53 -18.96 10.18
N ILE A 278 2.18 -17.92 9.42
CA ILE A 278 3.08 -16.84 9.04
C ILE A 278 3.56 -16.12 10.29
N THR A 279 2.64 -15.68 11.15
CA THR A 279 2.96 -15.00 12.43
C THR A 279 3.96 -15.79 13.27
N LYS A 280 3.76 -17.11 13.44
CA LYS A 280 4.67 -17.97 14.21
C LYS A 280 6.05 -18.11 13.58
N GLY A 281 6.14 -18.00 12.26
CA GLY A 281 7.37 -18.15 11.50
C GLY A 281 8.17 -16.85 11.33
N ILE A 282 7.65 -15.69 11.74
CA ILE A 282 8.42 -14.45 11.67
C ILE A 282 9.66 -14.55 12.56
N ARG A 283 10.82 -14.16 12.01
CA ARG A 283 12.12 -14.14 12.70
C ARG A 283 12.85 -12.81 12.48
N PRO A 284 13.71 -12.38 13.43
CA PRO A 284 14.72 -11.35 13.17
C PRO A 284 15.57 -11.69 11.95
N LEU A 285 16.00 -10.69 11.20
CA LEU A 285 16.90 -10.89 10.06
C LEU A 285 18.28 -11.42 10.47
N ASP A 286 18.77 -11.01 11.64
CA ASP A 286 20.11 -11.38 12.12
C ASP A 286 20.22 -12.87 12.51
N ASP A 287 19.10 -13.52 12.83
CA ASP A 287 19.07 -14.96 13.12
C ASP A 287 19.38 -15.81 11.87
N ALA A 288 19.14 -15.29 10.67
CA ALA A 288 19.50 -15.99 9.42
C ALA A 288 21.03 -15.99 9.17
N SER A 289 21.78 -15.09 9.81
CA SER A 289 23.22 -14.95 9.63
C SER A 289 24.07 -15.76 10.61
N THR A 290 23.49 -16.34 11.66
CA THR A 290 24.24 -17.09 12.69
C THR A 290 24.56 -18.56 12.34
N SER A 291 24.19 -19.02 11.13
CA SER A 291 24.62 -20.32 10.59
C SER A 291 26.05 -20.28 9.98
N GLY A 292 26.61 -19.09 9.73
CA GLY A 292 27.94 -18.90 9.16
C GLY A 292 29.05 -18.79 10.20
N GLY A 293 29.36 -19.88 10.91
CA GLY A 293 30.50 -19.93 11.83
C GLY A 293 31.83 -19.69 11.11
N VAL A 294 32.41 -18.50 11.25
CA VAL A 294 33.83 -18.25 10.99
C VAL A 294 34.58 -18.15 12.31
N GLY A 295 34.90 -19.31 12.87
CA GLY A 295 35.88 -19.43 13.96
C GLY A 295 37.27 -19.07 13.43
N SER A 296 37.72 -17.84 13.62
CA SER A 296 39.14 -17.51 13.51
C SER A 296 39.83 -17.83 14.82
N SER A 297 40.47 -18.99 14.87
CA SER A 297 41.40 -19.40 15.92
C SER A 297 42.59 -18.45 15.98
N ILE A 298 42.61 -17.55 16.95
CA ILE A 298 43.85 -16.89 17.38
C ILE A 298 44.45 -17.79 18.47
N GLY A 299 45.39 -18.65 18.08
CA GLY A 299 46.27 -19.33 19.03
C GLY A 299 47.31 -18.35 19.59
N PRO A 300 47.74 -18.49 20.86
CA PRO A 300 48.70 -17.58 21.47
C PRO A 300 50.09 -17.81 20.86
N ARG A 301 50.80 -16.73 20.55
CA ARG A 301 52.24 -16.76 20.31
C ARG A 301 52.95 -16.44 21.63
N THR A 302 53.67 -17.42 22.15
CA THR A 302 54.72 -17.27 23.16
C THR A 302 55.93 -16.53 22.59
#